data_AF-A0A1N6XA02-F1
#
_entry.id   AF-A0A1N6XA02-F1
#
_cell.length_a   1.000
_cell.length_b   1.000
_cell.length_c   1.000
_cell.angle_alpha   90.00
_cell.angle_beta   90.00
_cell.angle_gamma   90.00
#
_symmetry.space_group_name_H-M   'P 1'
#
loop_
_entity.id
_entity.type
_entity.pdbx_description
1 polymer ?
#
loop_
_entity_poly.entity_id
_entity_poly.type
_entity_poly.pdbx_seq_one_letter_code
_entity_poly.pdbx_strand_id
1 'polypeptide(L)'
;MLLDRYLQKAFNKKQSPQKKDSKFKSVAKAISWRVLGTFDTIVISYLITGELKMAFSIGSIEVFSKILLYYVHERIWERFTVKKEANELEKSNTVAA
;
A
#
# COMPACT_ATOMS: atom_id res chain seq x y z
N MET A 1 -1.94 35.71 2.27
CA MET A 1 -1.57 36.47 1.05
C MET A 1 -0.19 37.14 1.00
N LEU A 2 0.72 37.00 1.98
CA LEU A 2 2.18 37.23 1.76
C LEU A 2 3.01 36.12 2.42
N LEU A 3 2.62 35.75 3.65
CA LEU A 3 3.11 34.55 4.34
C LEU A 3 2.89 33.27 3.52
N ASP A 4 1.76 33.19 2.82
CA ASP A 4 1.38 32.04 2.01
C ASP A 4 2.32 31.83 0.82
N ARG A 5 2.87 32.90 0.23
CA ARG A 5 3.87 32.82 -0.85
C ARG A 5 5.24 32.37 -0.35
N TYR A 6 5.58 32.72 0.89
CA TYR A 6 6.84 32.34 1.52
C TYR A 6 6.81 30.89 2.01
N LEU A 7 5.69 30.48 2.61
CA LEU A 7 5.40 29.10 2.97
C LEU A 7 5.31 28.22 1.72
N GLN A 8 4.65 28.68 0.64
CA GLN A 8 4.71 27.98 -0.63
C GLN A 8 6.15 27.80 -1.11
N LYS A 9 7.03 28.81 -1.08
CA LYS A 9 8.43 28.63 -1.52
C LYS A 9 9.21 27.62 -0.67
N ALA A 10 8.93 27.55 0.63
CA ALA A 10 9.54 26.58 1.53
C ALA A 10 9.04 25.15 1.28
N PHE A 11 7.73 24.97 1.05
CA PHE A 11 7.10 23.66 0.77
C PHE A 11 7.19 23.22 -0.71
N ASN A 12 7.39 24.15 -1.64
CA ASN A 12 7.53 23.91 -3.08
C ASN A 12 8.97 23.58 -3.49
N LYS A 13 9.89 23.49 -2.51
CA LYS A 13 11.23 22.96 -2.71
C LYS A 13 11.14 21.44 -2.66
N LYS A 14 11.05 20.83 -3.86
CA LYS A 14 11.21 19.40 -4.20
C LYS A 14 9.92 18.62 -4.54
N GLN A 15 9.11 19.17 -5.44
CA GLN A 15 8.50 18.32 -6.48
C GLN A 15 9.50 18.26 -7.65
N SER A 16 10.53 17.42 -7.49
CA SER A 16 11.35 16.99 -8.62
C SER A 16 10.46 16.33 -9.68
N PRO A 17 10.71 16.52 -10.99
CA PRO A 17 9.88 15.97 -12.04
C PRO A 17 9.68 14.48 -11.77
N GLN A 18 8.42 14.05 -11.69
CA GLN A 18 7.99 12.69 -11.43
C GLN A 18 8.78 11.77 -12.38
N LYS A 19 9.88 11.21 -11.87
CA LYS A 19 10.79 10.37 -12.64
C LYS A 19 10.11 9.02 -12.72
N LYS A 20 9.10 8.92 -13.61
CA LYS A 20 8.25 7.75 -13.93
C LYS A 20 8.54 6.65 -12.91
N ASP A 21 7.92 6.74 -11.73
CA ASP A 21 8.30 5.89 -10.60
C ASP A 21 8.41 4.46 -11.09
N SER A 22 9.65 3.98 -11.20
CA SER A 22 9.90 2.67 -11.77
C SER A 22 9.12 1.70 -10.91
N LYS A 23 8.30 0.84 -11.51
CA LYS A 23 7.49 -0.15 -10.77
C LYS A 23 8.33 -0.87 -9.69
N PHE A 24 9.62 -1.05 -9.96
CA PHE A 24 10.63 -1.53 -9.01
C PHE A 24 10.80 -0.71 -7.73
N LYS A 25 10.80 0.63 -7.78
CA LYS A 25 10.86 1.47 -6.58
C LYS A 25 9.65 1.29 -5.68
N SER A 26 8.45 1.20 -6.27
CA SER A 26 7.21 0.98 -5.51
C SER A 26 7.17 -0.40 -4.88
N VAL A 27 7.60 -1.44 -5.61
CA VAL A 27 7.73 -2.80 -5.07
C VAL A 27 8.77 -2.87 -3.96
N ALA A 28 9.95 -2.28 -4.17
CA ALA A 28 11.00 -2.23 -3.15
C ALA A 28 10.51 -1.53 -1.88
N LYS A 29 9.81 -0.39 -2.02
CA LYS A 29 9.23 0.34 -0.89
C LYS A 29 8.18 -0.48 -0.15
N ALA A 30 7.33 -1.23 -0.87
CA ALA A 30 6.35 -2.12 -0.27
C ALA A 30 6.99 -3.27 0.51
N ILE A 31 8.05 -3.88 -0.04
CA ILE A 31 8.84 -4.91 0.65
C ILE A 31 9.49 -4.34 1.90
N SER A 32 10.15 -3.18 1.81
CA SER A 32 10.77 -2.52 2.97
C SER A 32 9.75 -2.24 4.08
N TRP A 33 8.56 -1.77 3.72
CA TRP A 33 7.49 -1.52 4.69
C TRP A 33 6.97 -2.81 5.35
N ARG A 34 6.89 -3.91 4.59
CA ARG A 34 6.48 -5.22 5.11
C ARG A 34 7.52 -5.78 6.09
N VAL A 35 8.81 -5.68 5.75
CA VAL A 35 9.91 -6.15 6.61
C VAL A 35 9.94 -5.39 7.93
N LEU A 36 9.82 -4.05 7.90
CA LEU A 36 9.75 -3.25 9.12
C LEU A 36 8.55 -3.63 9.98
N GLY A 37 7.37 -3.79 9.38
CA GLY A 37 6.16 -4.19 10.12
C GLY A 37 6.28 -5.55 10.80
N THR A 38 6.79 -6.57 10.11
CA THR A 38 7.00 -7.90 10.72
C THR A 38 8.08 -7.85 11.80
N PHE A 39 9.13 -7.06 11.59
CA PHE A 39 10.19 -6.89 12.58
C PHE A 39 9.68 -6.22 13.86
N ASP A 40 8.90 -5.15 13.72
CA ASP A 40 8.30 -4.45 14.86
C ASP A 40 7.40 -5.39 15.68
N THR A 41 6.55 -6.20 15.02
CA THR A 41 5.69 -7.16 15.72
C THR A 41 6.50 -8.21 16.48
N ILE A 42 7.57 -8.74 15.89
CA ILE A 42 8.44 -9.73 16.56
C ILE A 42 9.14 -9.09 17.76
N VAL A 43 9.68 -7.88 17.62
CA VAL A 43 10.36 -7.16 18.71
C VAL A 43 9.38 -6.83 19.83
N ILE A 44 8.21 -6.27 19.52
CA ILE A 44 7.17 -5.95 20.51
C ILE A 44 6.69 -7.22 21.22
N SER A 45 6.41 -8.28 20.48
CA SER A 45 5.97 -9.56 21.06
C SER A 45 7.06 -10.16 21.95
N TYR A 46 8.33 -10.07 21.57
CA TYR A 46 9.44 -10.54 22.39
C TYR A 46 9.60 -9.71 23.68
N LEU A 47 9.49 -8.39 23.60
CA LEU A 47 9.56 -7.52 24.77
C LEU A 47 8.42 -7.75 25.76
N ILE A 48 7.22 -8.10 25.26
CA ILE A 48 6.05 -8.39 26.11
C ILE A 48 6.16 -9.78 26.74
N THR A 49 6.51 -10.80 25.94
CA THR A 49 6.43 -12.19 26.39
C THR A 49 7.72 -12.71 27.02
N GLY A 50 8.88 -12.13 26.69
CA GLY A 50 10.21 -12.60 27.09
C GLY A 50 10.63 -13.93 26.45
N GLU A 51 9.76 -14.56 25.66
CA GLU A 51 9.96 -15.88 25.06
C GLU A 51 10.00 -15.81 23.53
N LEU A 52 11.13 -16.16 22.94
CA LEU A 52 11.34 -16.12 21.48
C LEU A 52 10.34 -16.99 20.71
N LYS A 53 9.94 -18.13 21.28
CA LYS A 53 9.02 -19.07 20.64
C LYS A 53 7.64 -18.43 20.42
N MET A 54 7.13 -17.72 21.43
CA MET A 54 5.84 -17.04 21.33
C MET A 54 5.90 -15.86 20.35
N ALA A 55 6.96 -15.05 20.42
CA ALA A 55 7.16 -13.92 19.51
C ALA A 55 7.21 -14.35 18.05
N PHE A 56 7.90 -15.47 17.77
CA PHE A 56 7.97 -16.03 16.42
C PHE A 56 6.61 -16.58 15.95
N SER A 57 5.83 -17.21 16.83
CA SER A 57 4.47 -17.65 16.51
C SER A 57 3.56 -16.47 16.15
N ILE A 58 3.62 -15.37 16.90
CA ILE A 58 2.83 -14.16 16.62
C ILE A 58 3.25 -13.54 15.27
N GLY A 59 4.55 -13.37 15.04
CA GLY A 59 5.05 -12.87 13.76
C GLY A 59 4.65 -13.75 12.57
N SER A 60 4.65 -15.07 12.74
CA SER A 60 4.22 -16.02 11.70
C SER A 60 2.73 -15.88 11.36
N ILE A 61 1.88 -15.74 12.38
CA ILE A 61 0.44 -15.52 12.21
C ILE A 61 0.16 -14.18 11.54
N GLU A 62 0.90 -13.13 11.90
CA GLU A 62 0.77 -11.80 11.29
C GLU A 62 1.04 -11.84 9.78
N VAL A 63 2.13 -12.50 9.37
CA VAL A 63 2.50 -12.63 7.95
C VAL A 63 1.42 -13.40 7.19
N PHE A 64 0.98 -14.55 7.72
CA PHE A 64 -0.10 -15.35 7.11
C PHE A 64 -1.40 -14.56 6.98
N SER A 65 -1.79 -13.86 8.05
CA SER A 65 -3.01 -13.05 8.08
C SER A 65 -2.95 -11.93 7.03
N LYS A 66 -1.81 -11.25 6.90
CA LYS A 66 -1.61 -10.19 5.90
C LYS A 66 -1.66 -10.71 4.47
N ILE A 67 -1.09 -11.90 4.19
CA ILE A 67 -1.18 -12.52 2.86
C ILE A 67 -2.64 -12.81 2.52
N LEU A 68 -3.38 -13.42 3.46
CA LEU A 68 -4.78 -13.77 3.27
C LEU A 68 -5.65 -12.52 3.06
N LEU A 69 -5.49 -11.50 3.91
CA LEU A 69 -6.19 -10.22 3.78
C LEU A 69 -5.87 -9.52 2.46
N TYR A 70 -4.60 -9.51 2.06
CA TYR A 70 -4.18 -8.89 0.80
C TYR A 70 -4.81 -9.60 -0.41
N TYR A 71 -4.80 -10.93 -0.43
CA TYR A 71 -5.44 -11.72 -1.49
C TYR A 71 -6.95 -11.44 -1.59
N VAL A 72 -7.65 -11.44 -0.45
CA VAL A 72 -9.08 -11.13 -0.40
C VAL A 72 -9.34 -9.69 -0.87
N HIS A 73 -8.53 -8.73 -0.40
CA HIS A 73 -8.63 -7.34 -0.82
C HIS A 73 -8.49 -7.19 -2.34
N GLU A 74 -7.45 -7.80 -2.93
CA GLU A 74 -7.22 -7.77 -4.38
C GLU A 74 -8.38 -8.42 -5.14
N ARG A 75 -8.89 -9.56 -4.67
CA ARG A 75 -10.01 -10.25 -5.32
C ARG A 75 -11.32 -9.46 -5.26
N ILE A 76 -11.56 -8.75 -4.17
CA ILE A 76 -12.71 -7.85 -4.02
C ILE A 76 -12.54 -6.63 -4.95
N TRP A 77 -11.34 -6.06 -4.99
CA TRP A 77 -11.03 -4.89 -5.83
C TRP A 77 -11.18 -5.18 -7.33
N GLU A 78 -10.75 -6.36 -7.79
CA GLU A 78 -10.97 -6.83 -9.16
C GLU A 78 -12.47 -6.89 -9.50
N ARG A 79 -13.31 -7.43 -8.61
CA ARG A 79 -14.76 -7.51 -8.83
C ARG A 79 -15.40 -6.14 -8.99
N PHE A 80 -14.92 -5.12 -8.27
CA PHE A 80 -15.44 -3.77 -8.39
C PHE A 80 -14.88 -3.01 -9.60
N THR A 81 -13.63 -3.27 -9.99
CA THR A 81 -12.99 -2.58 -11.12
C THR A 81 -13.46 -3.12 -12.46
N VAL A 82 -13.52 -4.46 -12.62
CA VAL A 82 -14.01 -5.10 -13.85
C VAL A 82 -15.45 -4.68 -14.18
N LYS A 83 -16.26 -4.44 -13.15
CA LYS A 83 -17.65 -4.00 -13.30
C LYS A 83 -17.77 -2.57 -13.84
N LYS A 84 -16.75 -1.72 -13.67
CA LYS A 84 -16.72 -0.37 -14.26
C LYS A 84 -16.43 -0.42 -15.76
N GLU A 85 -15.43 -1.20 -16.17
CA GLU A 85 -14.98 -1.26 -17.56
C GLU A 85 -16.07 -1.85 -18.48
N ALA A 86 -16.76 -2.92 -18.05
CA ALA A 86 -17.87 -3.51 -18.80
C ALA A 86 -19.03 -2.53 -19.00
N ASN A 87 -19.32 -1.70 -17.99
CA ASN A 87 -20.45 -0.76 -18.00
C ASN A 87 -20.15 0.51 -18.82
N GLU A 88 -18.88 0.87 -19.00
CA GLU A 88 -18.47 1.96 -19.90
C GLU A 88 -18.45 1.51 -21.37
N LEU A 89 -18.05 0.27 -21.65
CA LEU A 89 -18.10 -0.32 -23.00
C LEU A 89 -19.54 -0.49 -23.52
N GLU A 90 -20.49 -0.85 -22.65
CA GLU A 90 -21.91 -0.95 -23.01
C GLU A 90 -22.52 0.43 -23.31
N LYS A 91 -22.12 1.46 -22.55
CA LYS A 91 -22.52 2.85 -22.80
C LYS A 91 -21.92 3.45 -24.07
N SER A 92 -20.67 3.11 -24.44
CA SER A 92 -20.10 3.62 -25.70
C SER A 92 -20.78 3.03 -26.94
N ASN A 93 -21.15 1.74 -26.90
CA ASN A 93 -21.79 1.07 -28.03
C ASN A 93 -23.25 1.50 -28.25
N THR A 94 -23.96 1.90 -27.20
CA THR A 94 -25.35 2.39 -27.27
C THR A 94 -25.46 3.84 -27.73
N VAL A 95 -24.40 4.65 -27.57
CA VAL A 95 -24.36 6.05 -28.03
C VAL A 95 -23.88 6.15 -29.48
N ALA A 96 -23.18 5.12 -29.99
CA ALA A 96 -22.70 5.04 -31.37
C ALA A 96 -23.71 4.39 -32.34
N ALA A 97 -24.80 3.80 -31.84
CA ALA A 97 -25.89 3.19 -32.59
C ALA A 97 -27.08 4.15 -32.73
#